data_AF-A0A484LZD3-F1
#
_entry.id   AF-A0A484LZD3-F1
#
_cell.length_a   1.000
_cell.length_b   1.000
_cell.length_c   1.000
_cell.angle_alpha   90.00
_cell.angle_beta   90.00
_cell.angle_gamma   90.00
#
_symmetry.space_group_name_H-M   'P 1'
#
loop_
_entity.id
_entity.type
_entity.pdbx_description
1 polymer ?
#
loop_
_entity_poly.entity_id
_entity_poly.type
_entity_poly.pdbx_seq_one_letter_code
_entity_poly.pdbx_strand_id
1 'polypeptide(L)'
;MNNLEAGPSSKARVGAPQHYDGSLKRKRGMFQKDLQHMMYGFGDDPNPLQETMLLVEDIVAEYVTDMVHKAEDIATKRGRLLAEDFLFLIRKDLPKLSRCTELLSMNEELKQARKAFEVDEEKLASLE
;
A
#
# COMPACT_ATOMS: atom_id res chain seq x y z
N MET A 1 8.36 -64.86 9.15
CA MET A 1 6.91 -65.09 9.30
C MET A 1 6.21 -63.75 9.15
N ASN A 2 5.22 -63.73 8.26
CA ASN A 2 4.60 -62.54 7.68
C ASN A 2 3.69 -61.78 8.66
N ASN A 3 3.56 -60.47 8.38
CA ASN A 3 2.34 -59.64 8.45
C ASN A 3 1.61 -59.42 9.79
N LEU A 4 1.41 -58.15 10.16
CA LEU A 4 0.20 -57.38 9.82
C LEU A 4 0.31 -55.90 10.28
N GLU A 5 -0.12 -55.01 9.39
CA GLU A 5 -0.19 -53.55 9.52
C GLU A 5 -1.30 -53.07 10.48
N ALA A 6 -1.10 -51.88 11.06
CA ALA A 6 -2.18 -50.94 11.36
C ALA A 6 -1.62 -49.50 11.36
N GLY A 7 -1.96 -48.72 10.34
CA GLY A 7 -1.52 -47.33 10.16
C GLY A 7 -2.20 -46.33 11.11
N PRO A 8 -1.66 -45.10 11.25
CA PRO A 8 -2.20 -44.10 12.14
C PRO A 8 -3.42 -43.40 11.52
N SER A 9 -4.52 -43.33 12.28
CA SER A 9 -5.73 -42.60 11.92
C SER A 9 -5.49 -41.09 11.95
N SER A 10 -5.36 -40.49 10.77
CA SER A 10 -5.25 -39.04 10.54
C SER A 10 -6.54 -38.31 10.95
N LYS A 11 -6.64 -37.86 12.21
CA LYS A 11 -7.58 -36.80 12.58
C LYS A 11 -6.96 -35.46 12.17
N ALA A 12 -7.35 -34.97 10.99
CA ALA A 12 -7.09 -33.59 10.58
C ALA A 12 -7.72 -32.64 11.62
N ARG A 13 -6.88 -31.97 12.42
CA ARG A 13 -7.31 -30.80 13.19
C ARG A 13 -7.54 -29.67 12.19
N VAL A 14 -8.81 -29.34 11.97
CA VAL A 14 -9.20 -28.09 11.31
C VAL A 14 -8.66 -26.95 12.19
N GLY A 15 -7.64 -26.25 11.69
CA GLY A 15 -7.06 -25.10 12.36
C GLY A 15 -8.11 -24.01 12.48
N ALA A 16 -8.32 -23.52 13.70
CA ALA A 16 -9.12 -22.33 13.99
C ALA A 16 -8.61 -21.14 13.15
N PRO A 17 -9.47 -20.16 12.82
CA PRO A 17 -9.02 -18.94 12.17
C PRO A 17 -7.97 -18.29 13.07
N GLN A 18 -6.76 -18.12 12.52
CA GLN A 18 -5.72 -17.36 13.17
C GLN A 18 -6.22 -15.91 13.20
N HIS A 19 -6.70 -15.47 14.37
CA HIS A 19 -6.77 -14.04 14.66
C HIS A 19 -5.34 -13.51 14.51
N TYR A 20 -5.13 -12.69 13.47
CA TYR A 20 -3.97 -11.85 13.38
C TYR A 20 -4.04 -10.90 14.59
N ASP A 21 -3.31 -11.20 15.65
CA ASP A 21 -3.05 -10.23 16.73
C ASP A 21 -2.12 -9.16 16.15
N GLY A 22 -2.70 -8.28 15.34
CA GLY A 22 -2.05 -7.17 14.67
C GLY A 22 -1.92 -5.97 15.60
N SER A 23 -1.65 -6.18 16.89
CA SER A 23 -1.34 -5.11 17.84
C SER A 23 0.09 -4.61 17.66
N LEU A 24 0.45 -4.26 16.42
CA LEU A 24 1.26 -3.07 16.24
C LEU A 24 0.43 -1.97 16.88
N LYS A 25 0.93 -1.31 17.93
CA LYS A 25 0.30 -0.13 18.52
C LYS A 25 0.26 0.97 17.47
N ARG A 26 -0.64 0.84 16.50
CA ARG A 26 -0.90 1.82 15.46
C ARG A 26 -1.33 3.07 16.20
N LYS A 27 -0.56 4.14 15.98
CA LYS A 27 -0.95 5.45 16.47
C LYS A 27 -2.21 5.84 15.70
N ARG A 28 -3.37 5.56 16.27
CA ARG A 28 -4.67 5.97 15.72
C ARG A 28 -4.72 7.49 15.56
N GLY A 29 -5.44 7.94 14.54
CA GLY A 29 -5.63 9.36 14.27
C GLY A 29 -4.52 9.99 13.43
N MET A 30 -3.63 9.20 12.81
CA MET A 30 -2.55 9.75 11.98
C MET A 30 -3.09 10.41 10.71
N PHE A 31 -4.17 9.87 10.15
CA PHE A 31 -4.72 10.30 8.87
C PHE A 31 -6.04 11.06 9.00
N GLN A 32 -6.48 11.43 10.20
CA GLN A 32 -7.80 12.03 10.43
C GLN A 32 -8.07 13.25 9.55
N LYS A 33 -7.13 14.20 9.47
CA LYS A 33 -7.30 15.41 8.66
C LYS A 33 -7.43 15.08 7.18
N ASP A 34 -6.61 14.18 6.66
CA ASP A 34 -6.63 13.82 5.25
C ASP A 34 -7.88 12.99 4.90
N LEU A 35 -8.27 12.06 5.79
CA LEU A 35 -9.48 11.26 5.67
C LEU A 35 -10.74 12.11 5.69
N GLN A 36 -10.83 13.13 6.55
CA GLN A 36 -11.95 14.06 6.54
C GLN A 36 -12.15 14.72 5.17
N HIS A 37 -11.08 15.28 4.59
CA HIS A 37 -11.15 15.91 3.27
C HIS A 37 -11.46 14.90 2.15
N MET A 38 -10.89 13.70 2.23
CA MET A 38 -11.19 12.64 1.26
C MET A 38 -12.66 12.20 1.33
N MET A 39 -13.19 11.95 2.53
CA MET A 39 -14.57 11.54 2.75
C MET A 39 -15.55 12.58 2.21
N TYR A 40 -15.31 13.87 2.51
CA TYR A 40 -16.08 14.96 1.90
C TYR A 40 -15.96 14.98 0.37
N GLY A 41 -14.75 14.76 -0.19
CA GLY A 41 -14.53 14.66 -1.62
C GLY A 41 -15.27 13.50 -2.30
N PHE A 42 -15.60 12.44 -1.55
CA PHE A 42 -16.45 11.33 -1.98
C PHE A 42 -17.94 11.53 -1.67
N GLY A 43 -18.33 12.70 -1.15
CA GLY A 43 -19.72 13.10 -0.92
C GLY A 43 -20.25 12.89 0.51
N ASP A 44 -19.37 12.63 1.48
CA ASP A 44 -19.74 12.59 2.91
C ASP A 44 -19.92 14.01 3.49
N ASP A 45 -20.36 14.09 4.76
CA ASP A 45 -20.46 15.35 5.50
C ASP A 45 -19.09 16.03 5.66
N PRO A 46 -18.99 17.38 5.62
CA PRO A 46 -17.73 18.08 5.90
C PRO A 46 -17.17 17.80 7.30
N ASN A 47 -18.00 17.36 8.25
CA ASN A 47 -17.62 16.94 9.60
C ASN A 47 -18.13 15.51 9.86
N PRO A 48 -17.52 14.49 9.24
CA PRO A 48 -17.95 13.11 9.40
C PRO A 48 -17.76 12.64 10.85
N LEU A 49 -18.52 11.62 11.25
CA LEU A 49 -18.43 11.07 12.59
C LEU A 49 -17.02 10.54 12.88
N GLN A 50 -16.54 10.81 14.10
CA GLN A 50 -15.19 10.45 14.52
C GLN A 50 -14.97 8.92 14.49
N GLU A 51 -16.01 8.17 14.85
CA GLU A 51 -16.03 6.71 14.82
C GLU A 51 -15.90 6.18 13.39
N THR A 52 -16.57 6.81 12.43
CA THR A 52 -16.46 6.47 11.00
C THR A 52 -15.05 6.74 10.49
N MET A 53 -14.48 7.91 10.80
CA MET A 53 -13.10 8.23 10.40
C MET A 53 -12.09 7.22 10.95
N LEU A 54 -12.21 6.84 12.23
CA LEU A 54 -11.33 5.84 12.84
C LEU A 54 -11.47 4.47 12.21
N LEU A 55 -12.70 4.05 11.87
CA LEU A 55 -12.93 2.78 11.18
C LEU A 55 -12.33 2.80 9.77
N VAL A 56 -12.54 3.88 9.02
CA VAL A 56 -11.96 4.03 7.67
C VAL A 56 -10.43 4.03 7.76
N GLU A 57 -9.84 4.67 8.77
CA GLU A 57 -8.40 4.62 9.02
C GLU A 57 -7.91 3.18 9.23
N ASP A 58 -8.64 2.38 10.01
CA ASP A 58 -8.29 0.98 10.26
C ASP A 58 -8.40 0.14 8.96
N ILE A 59 -9.45 0.35 8.15
CA ILE A 59 -9.65 -0.33 6.86
C ILE A 59 -8.53 0.05 5.86
N VAL A 60 -8.18 1.33 5.77
CA VAL A 60 -7.13 1.81 4.87
C VAL A 60 -5.78 1.22 5.26
N ALA A 61 -5.46 1.20 6.56
CA ALA A 61 -4.20 0.61 7.04
C ALA A 61 -4.10 -0.88 6.70
N GLU A 62 -5.18 -1.64 6.88
CA GLU A 62 -5.25 -3.05 6.50
C GLU A 62 -5.09 -3.23 4.98
N TYR A 63 -5.84 -2.47 4.18
CA TYR A 63 -5.76 -2.53 2.72
C TYR A 63 -4.34 -2.23 2.19
N VAL A 64 -3.68 -1.18 2.71
CA VAL A 64 -2.33 -0.82 2.30
C VAL A 64 -1.33 -1.91 2.68
N THR A 65 -1.45 -2.46 3.89
CA THR A 65 -0.60 -3.56 4.36
C THR A 65 -0.72 -4.79 3.44
N ASP A 66 -1.94 -5.21 3.15
CA ASP A 66 -2.22 -6.34 2.26
C ASP A 66 -1.73 -6.10 0.83
N MET A 67 -1.88 -4.87 0.32
CA MET A 67 -1.42 -4.51 -1.00
C MET A 67 0.10 -4.55 -1.10
N VAL A 68 0.81 -4.09 -0.07
CA VAL A 68 2.28 -4.10 -0.01
C VAL A 68 2.81 -5.54 0.03
N HIS A 69 2.23 -6.43 0.85
CA HIS A 69 2.63 -7.84 0.86
C HIS A 69 2.49 -8.50 -0.52
N LYS A 70 1.35 -8.28 -1.21
CA LYS A 70 1.15 -8.80 -2.56
C LYS A 70 2.14 -8.23 -3.57
N ALA A 71 2.56 -6.98 -3.40
CA ALA A 71 3.54 -6.33 -4.26
C ALA A 71 4.95 -6.87 -4.00
N GLU A 72 5.27 -7.14 -2.74
CA GLU A 72 6.53 -7.78 -2.31
C GLU A 72 6.68 -9.20 -2.89
N ASP A 73 5.61 -9.99 -2.91
CA ASP A 73 5.61 -11.33 -3.53
C ASP A 73 6.04 -11.26 -5.01
N ILE A 74 5.60 -10.23 -5.73
CA ILE A 74 5.99 -9.98 -7.13
C ILE A 74 7.45 -9.53 -7.20
N ALA A 75 7.84 -8.62 -6.30
CA ALA A 75 9.18 -8.04 -6.24
C ALA A 75 10.27 -9.03 -5.78
N THR A 76 9.90 -10.16 -5.16
CA THR A 76 10.80 -11.13 -4.52
C THR A 76 11.97 -11.54 -5.42
N LYS A 77 11.70 -11.84 -6.70
CA LYS A 77 12.75 -12.25 -7.66
C LYS A 77 13.77 -11.15 -7.93
N ARG A 78 13.33 -9.89 -7.85
CA ARG A 78 14.15 -8.71 -8.09
C ARG A 78 14.86 -8.23 -6.81
N GLY A 79 14.40 -8.66 -5.64
CA GLY A 79 14.95 -8.27 -4.34
C GLY A 79 14.71 -6.82 -3.93
N ARG A 80 13.88 -6.07 -4.67
CA ARG A 80 13.49 -4.69 -4.33
C ARG A 80 12.08 -4.38 -4.82
N LEU A 81 11.28 -3.75 -3.97
CA LEU A 81 9.92 -3.28 -4.27
C LEU A 81 9.98 -2.00 -5.13
N LEU A 82 9.17 -1.94 -6.19
CA LEU A 82 9.06 -0.80 -7.10
C LEU A 82 7.59 -0.43 -7.37
N ALA A 83 7.36 0.74 -7.96
CA ALA A 83 6.02 1.20 -8.32
C ALA A 83 5.33 0.26 -9.33
N GLU A 84 6.09 -0.35 -10.23
CA GLU A 84 5.60 -1.28 -11.25
C GLU A 84 4.95 -2.53 -10.65
N ASP A 85 5.35 -2.94 -9.44
CA ASP A 85 4.72 -4.10 -8.79
C ASP A 85 3.29 -3.77 -8.36
N PHE A 86 3.04 -2.54 -7.91
CA PHE A 86 1.69 -2.05 -7.61
C PHE A 86 0.87 -1.90 -8.89
N LEU A 87 1.45 -1.36 -9.96
CA LEU A 87 0.79 -1.27 -11.27
C LEU A 87 0.40 -2.66 -11.79
N PHE A 88 1.28 -3.65 -11.59
CA PHE A 88 0.96 -5.03 -11.94
C PHE A 88 -0.25 -5.55 -11.14
N LEU A 89 -0.34 -5.29 -9.83
CA LEU A 89 -1.49 -5.72 -9.02
C LEU A 89 -2.82 -5.16 -9.55
N ILE A 90 -2.84 -3.88 -9.95
CA ILE A 90 -4.06 -3.20 -10.42
C ILE A 90 -4.31 -3.36 -11.93
N ARG A 91 -3.47 -4.10 -12.67
CA ARG A 91 -3.50 -4.18 -14.15
C ARG A 91 -4.84 -4.54 -14.80
N LYS A 92 -5.74 -5.18 -14.04
CA LYS A 92 -7.08 -5.58 -14.51
C LYS A 92 -8.13 -4.48 -14.33
N ASP A 93 -7.83 -3.46 -13.54
CA ASP A 93 -8.67 -2.27 -13.33
C ASP A 93 -8.12 -1.15 -14.23
N LEU A 94 -8.56 -1.12 -15.48
CA LEU A 94 -8.04 -0.19 -16.49
C LEU A 94 -8.19 1.28 -16.10
N PRO A 95 -9.33 1.74 -15.52
CA PRO A 95 -9.44 3.11 -15.03
C PRO A 95 -8.40 3.47 -13.96
N LYS A 96 -8.20 2.61 -12.95
CA LYS A 96 -7.17 2.86 -11.93
C LYS A 96 -5.76 2.84 -12.52
N LEU A 97 -5.48 1.87 -13.39
CA LEU A 97 -4.18 1.76 -14.04
C LEU A 97 -3.84 3.01 -14.87
N SER A 98 -4.79 3.50 -15.68
CA SER A 98 -4.60 4.72 -16.48
C SER A 98 -4.29 5.90 -15.57
N ARG A 99 -5.12 6.09 -14.53
CA ARG A 99 -4.96 7.21 -13.62
C ARG A 99 -3.62 7.18 -12.88
N CYS A 100 -3.18 6.02 -12.40
CA CYS A 100 -1.89 5.87 -11.75
C CYS A 100 -0.72 6.17 -12.72
N THR A 101 -0.81 5.69 -13.96
CA THR A 101 0.22 5.92 -14.98
C THR A 101 0.35 7.41 -15.31
N GLU A 102 -0.76 8.12 -15.49
CA GLU A 102 -0.78 9.57 -15.70
C GLU A 102 -0.13 10.34 -14.55
N LEU A 103 -0.49 10.01 -13.30
CA LEU A 103 0.05 10.67 -12.11
C LEU A 103 1.56 10.44 -11.97
N LEU A 104 2.06 9.25 -12.29
CA LEU A 104 3.48 8.95 -12.27
C LEU A 104 4.24 9.74 -13.36
N SER A 105 3.68 9.83 -14.58
CA SER A 105 4.24 10.66 -15.66
C SER A 105 4.36 12.12 -15.24
N MET A 106 3.26 12.68 -14.73
CA MET A 106 3.21 14.08 -14.28
C MET A 106 4.21 14.34 -13.14
N ASN A 107 4.35 13.41 -12.19
CA ASN A 107 5.34 13.55 -11.13
C ASN A 107 6.77 13.58 -11.68
N GLU A 108 7.08 12.76 -12.68
CA GLU A 108 8.40 12.75 -13.31
C GLU A 108 8.67 14.04 -14.09
N GLU A 109 7.68 14.57 -14.81
CA GLU A 109 7.75 15.90 -15.45
C GLU A 109 8.01 17.01 -14.43
N LEU A 110 7.30 17.01 -13.31
CA LEU A 110 7.50 17.98 -12.24
C LEU A 110 8.91 17.89 -11.61
N LYS A 111 9.45 16.69 -11.44
CA LYS A 111 10.82 16.50 -10.95
C LYS A 111 11.85 17.05 -11.94
N GLN A 112 11.66 16.79 -13.24
CA GLN A 112 12.55 17.32 -14.28
C GLN A 112 12.49 18.85 -14.33
N ALA A 113 11.29 19.42 -14.25
CA ALA A 113 11.11 20.87 -14.18
C ALA A 113 11.85 21.46 -12.99
N ARG A 114 11.70 20.90 -11.78
CA ARG A 114 12.41 21.37 -10.58
C ARG A 114 13.94 21.35 -10.74
N LYS A 115 14.49 20.26 -11.30
CA LYS A 115 15.94 20.16 -11.56
C LYS A 115 16.45 21.21 -12.55
N ALA A 116 15.64 21.61 -13.53
CA ALA A 116 16.04 22.64 -14.49
C ALA A 116 16.20 24.03 -13.85
N PHE A 117 15.60 24.27 -12.68
CA PHE A 117 15.70 25.52 -11.92
C PHE A 117 16.68 25.44 -10.74
N GLU A 118 17.15 24.24 -10.38
CA GLU A 118 18.31 24.07 -9.48
C GLU A 118 19.58 24.45 -10.27
N VAL A 119 19.75 25.75 -10.49
CA VAL A 119 21.00 26.31 -11.02
C VAL A 119 22.03 26.22 -9.89
N ASP A 120 23.13 25.49 -10.14
CA ASP A 120 24.28 25.43 -9.24
C ASP A 120 24.74 26.87 -8.92
N GLU A 121 24.38 27.36 -7.74
CA GLU A 121 24.80 28.66 -7.20
C GLU A 121 26.35 28.72 -7.17
N GLU A 122 27.00 27.56 -6.97
CA GLU A 122 28.45 27.37 -7.08
C GLU A 122 29.00 27.58 -8.49
N LYS A 123 28.27 27.20 -9.55
CA LYS A 123 28.70 27.44 -10.94
C LYS A 123 28.58 28.91 -11.32
N LEU A 124 27.55 29.62 -10.84
CA LEU A 124 27.42 31.07 -11.06
C LEU A 124 28.48 31.86 -10.29
N ALA A 125 28.78 31.48 -9.05
CA ALA A 125 29.80 32.14 -8.23
C ALA A 125 31.23 31.92 -8.77
N SER A 126 31.48 30.86 -9.54
CA SER A 126 32.78 30.60 -10.19
C SER A 126 32.97 31.30 -11.55
N LEU A 127 31.96 32.03 -12.04
CA LEU A 127 31.99 32.78 -13.29
C LEU A 127 32.24 34.29 -13.09
N GLU A 128 32.41 34.76 -11.84
CA GLU A 128 32.90 36.10 -11.48
C GLU A 128 34.38 36.05 -11.03
#